data_AF-A0A8J9VVF7-F1
#
_entry.id   AF-A0A8J9VVF7-F1
#
_cell.length_a   1.000
_cell.length_b   1.000
_cell.length_c   1.000
_cell.angle_alpha   90.00
_cell.angle_beta   90.00
_cell.angle_gamma   90.00
#
_symmetry.space_group_name_H-M   'P 1'
#
loop_
_entity.id
_entity.type
_entity.pdbx_description
1 polymer ?
#
loop_
_entity_poly.entity_id
_entity_poly.type
_entity_poly.pdbx_seq_one_letter_code
_entity_poly.pdbx_strand_id
1 'polypeptide(L)'
;MAGAEGRRTRQDLYLEISRDLTDDEVENIRSYIGGRKVLPAGTIQHATTQQIFNKLERKGVLKRGDLSFLAKLMESIDRMDYADAANETAKQEREALEERPAKENDSIEPISPGAQIKVPTLSAAGKQRSAEDLEDLIKQNYPLLTKRLQVSDLFPHLIQKGLLQIHEKEDINSKTTGQGKAEALLDLLSRQGKCTGDEFVEILRLGNHEHVVGQLK
;
A
#
# COMPACT_ATOMS: atom_id res chain seq x y z
N MET A 1 -6.35 -12.71 37.55
CA MET A 1 -5.04 -12.19 37.10
C MET A 1 -4.53 -13.11 36.00
N ALA A 2 -3.83 -12.53 35.02
CA ALA A 2 -3.37 -13.10 33.73
C ALA A 2 -4.43 -13.00 32.62
N GLY A 3 -4.19 -12.35 31.49
CA GLY A 3 -3.02 -11.60 31.04
C GLY A 3 -3.45 -10.72 29.85
N ALA A 4 -2.79 -9.59 29.69
CA ALA A 4 -2.97 -8.75 28.52
C ALA A 4 -2.63 -9.57 27.26
N GLU A 5 -3.64 -9.99 26.50
CA GLU A 5 -3.46 -10.39 25.10
C GLU A 5 -3.11 -9.11 24.34
N GLY A 6 -1.84 -8.70 24.44
CA GLY A 6 -1.28 -7.70 23.55
C GLY A 6 -1.50 -8.21 22.14
N ARG A 7 -2.27 -7.46 21.34
CA ARG A 7 -2.51 -7.74 19.92
C ARG A 7 -1.18 -8.15 19.28
N ARG A 8 -1.00 -9.45 19.01
CA ARG A 8 0.18 -9.96 18.33
C ARG A 8 0.16 -9.35 16.94
N THR A 9 1.12 -8.48 16.65
CA THR A 9 1.22 -7.91 15.31
C THR A 9 1.91 -8.91 14.40
N ARG A 10 1.69 -8.83 13.09
CA ARG A 10 2.44 -9.63 12.11
C ARG A 10 3.96 -9.52 12.28
N GLN A 11 4.45 -8.36 12.71
CA GLN A 11 5.88 -8.09 12.86
C GLN A 11 6.44 -8.81 14.10
N ASP A 12 5.65 -8.90 15.18
CA ASP A 12 5.98 -9.73 16.33
C ASP A 12 6.06 -11.21 15.94
N LEU A 13 5.11 -11.69 15.13
CA LEU A 13 5.13 -13.04 14.60
C LEU A 13 6.39 -13.31 13.77
N TYR A 14 6.78 -12.38 12.88
CA TYR A 14 8.01 -12.52 12.09
C TYR A 14 9.28 -12.57 12.94
N LEU A 15 9.31 -11.79 14.02
CA LEU A 15 10.41 -11.77 14.97
C LEU A 15 10.48 -13.06 15.79
N GLU A 16 9.33 -13.55 16.25
CA GLU A 16 9.21 -14.81 17.00
C GLU A 16 9.70 -15.99 16.15
N ILE A 17 9.16 -16.13 14.93
CA ILE A 17 9.59 -17.13 13.95
C ILE A 17 11.10 -17.02 13.68
N SER A 18 11.62 -15.80 13.45
CA SER A 18 13.04 -15.63 13.14
C SER A 18 14.00 -15.99 14.29
N ARG A 19 13.52 -16.07 15.54
CA ARG A 19 14.34 -16.44 16.71
C ARG A 19 14.31 -17.93 17.00
N ASP A 20 13.21 -18.57 16.67
CA ASP A 20 12.92 -19.97 17.02
C ASP A 20 13.21 -20.96 15.87
N LEU A 21 13.54 -20.45 14.69
CA LEU A 21 13.97 -21.26 13.55
C LEU A 21 15.45 -21.61 13.66
N THR A 22 15.75 -22.87 13.39
CA THR A 22 17.09 -23.41 13.18
C THR A 22 17.63 -23.03 11.80
N ASP A 23 18.96 -23.05 11.65
CA ASP A 23 19.62 -22.73 10.37
C ASP A 23 19.12 -23.62 9.21
N ASP A 24 18.87 -24.92 9.47
CA ASP A 24 18.30 -25.86 8.51
C ASP A 24 16.89 -25.45 8.05
N GLU A 25 16.02 -25.03 8.97
CA GLU A 25 14.68 -24.54 8.62
C GLU A 25 14.76 -23.23 7.81
N VAL A 26 15.71 -22.34 8.14
CA VAL A 26 15.94 -21.11 7.36
C VAL A 26 16.43 -21.44 5.94
N GLU A 27 17.29 -22.44 5.78
CA GLU A 27 17.72 -22.92 4.47
C GLU A 27 16.56 -23.51 3.67
N ASN A 28 15.70 -24.31 4.31
CA ASN A 28 14.48 -24.84 3.70
C ASN A 28 13.54 -23.72 3.24
N ILE A 29 13.34 -22.69 4.06
CA ILE A 29 12.57 -21.49 3.69
C ILE A 29 13.16 -20.82 2.45
N ARG A 30 14.49 -20.61 2.41
CA ARG A 30 15.17 -19.99 1.26
C ARG A 30 15.01 -20.83 0.00
N SER A 31 15.16 -22.15 0.11
CA SER A 31 15.02 -23.08 -1.00
C SER A 31 13.59 -23.11 -1.54
N TYR A 32 12.59 -23.11 -0.66
CA TYR A 32 11.17 -23.08 -1.04
C TYR A 32 10.79 -21.77 -1.76
N ILE A 33 11.24 -20.63 -1.24
CA ILE A 33 10.95 -19.30 -1.83
C ILE A 33 11.70 -19.11 -3.16
N GLY A 34 12.96 -19.55 -3.22
CA GLY A 34 13.78 -19.51 -4.43
C GLY A 34 13.23 -20.42 -5.52
N GLY A 35 12.79 -21.63 -5.16
CA GLY A 35 12.19 -22.60 -6.09
C GLY A 35 10.88 -22.10 -6.72
N ARG A 36 10.06 -21.38 -5.96
CA ARG A 36 8.83 -20.76 -6.48
C ARG A 36 9.08 -19.48 -7.30
N LYS A 37 10.34 -19.03 -7.46
CA LYS A 37 10.73 -17.78 -8.14
C LYS A 37 10.03 -16.53 -7.58
N VAL A 38 9.56 -16.61 -6.33
CA VAL A 38 8.88 -15.48 -5.66
C VAL A 38 9.88 -14.38 -5.36
N LEU A 39 11.09 -14.74 -4.93
CA LEU A 39 12.23 -13.84 -4.77
C LEU A 39 13.46 -14.42 -5.48
N PRO A 40 14.35 -13.58 -6.02
CA PRO A 40 15.61 -14.05 -6.59
C PRO A 40 16.45 -14.69 -5.49
N ALA A 41 17.03 -15.87 -5.75
CA ALA A 41 17.84 -16.60 -4.78
C ALA A 41 18.99 -15.74 -4.21
N GLY A 42 19.67 -14.96 -5.07
CA GLY A 42 20.73 -14.05 -4.64
C GLY A 42 20.27 -12.94 -3.70
N THR A 43 18.99 -12.59 -3.67
CA THR A 43 18.42 -11.58 -2.78
C THR A 43 18.05 -12.12 -1.39
N ILE A 44 17.81 -13.43 -1.28
CA ILE A 44 17.44 -14.11 -0.03
C ILE A 44 18.58 -14.93 0.58
N GLN A 45 19.66 -15.16 -0.18
CA GLN A 45 20.83 -15.93 0.23
C GLN A 45 21.50 -15.39 1.51
N HIS A 46 21.59 -14.07 1.65
CA HIS A 46 22.18 -13.40 2.82
C HIS A 46 21.13 -12.74 3.72
N ALA A 47 19.84 -12.96 3.45
CA ALA A 47 18.77 -12.33 4.20
C ALA A 47 18.39 -13.20 5.42
N THR A 48 18.06 -12.54 6.53
CA THR A 48 17.44 -13.21 7.68
C THR A 48 15.99 -13.56 7.37
N THR A 49 15.40 -14.51 8.09
CA THR A 49 14.00 -14.93 7.92
C THR A 49 13.03 -13.74 8.00
N GLN A 50 13.23 -12.85 8.97
CA GLN A 50 12.45 -11.62 9.08
C GLN A 50 12.59 -10.70 7.84
N GLN A 51 13.81 -10.54 7.31
CA GLN A 51 14.03 -9.74 6.10
C GLN A 51 13.38 -10.37 4.87
N ILE A 52 13.36 -11.70 4.79
CA ILE A 52 12.66 -12.45 3.74
C ILE A 52 11.16 -12.17 3.82
N PHE A 53 10.54 -12.25 5.00
CA PHE A 53 9.12 -11.94 5.19
C PHE A 53 8.79 -10.49 4.83
N ASN A 54 9.61 -9.53 5.26
CA ASN A 54 9.45 -8.13 4.87
C ASN A 54 9.55 -7.92 3.35
N LYS A 55 10.42 -8.66 2.66
CA LYS A 55 10.51 -8.62 1.18
C LYS A 55 9.28 -9.26 0.52
N LEU A 56 8.76 -10.36 1.07
CA LEU A 56 7.54 -11.01 0.59
C LEU A 56 6.31 -10.10 0.75
N GLU A 57 6.23 -9.37 1.86
CA GLU A 57 5.21 -8.35 2.09
C GLU A 57 5.31 -7.20 1.08
N ARG A 58 6.52 -6.67 0.85
CA ARG A 58 6.74 -5.61 -0.15
C ARG A 58 6.38 -6.05 -1.56
N LYS A 59 6.58 -7.33 -1.90
CA LYS A 59 6.12 -7.89 -3.18
C LYS A 59 4.61 -8.13 -3.25
N GLY A 60 3.88 -7.95 -2.16
CA GLY A 60 2.45 -8.21 -2.07
C GLY A 60 2.09 -9.69 -2.07
N VAL A 61 3.05 -10.57 -1.75
CA VAL A 61 2.82 -12.02 -1.59
C VAL A 61 2.20 -12.29 -0.23
N LEU A 62 2.67 -11.58 0.80
CA LEU A 62 2.05 -11.51 2.11
C LEU A 62 1.23 -10.22 2.19
N LYS A 63 -0.09 -10.33 2.14
CA LYS A 63 -0.98 -9.16 2.13
C LYS A 63 -1.57 -8.94 3.52
N ARG A 64 -2.04 -7.71 3.75
CA ARG A 64 -2.75 -7.38 4.99
C ARG A 64 -4.05 -8.19 5.09
N GLY A 65 -4.25 -8.93 6.18
CA GLY A 65 -5.38 -9.85 6.34
C GLY A 65 -5.28 -11.16 5.57
N ASP A 66 -4.16 -11.44 4.90
CA ASP A 66 -3.92 -12.71 4.20
C ASP A 66 -2.46 -13.15 4.33
N LEU A 67 -2.23 -14.01 5.33
CA LEU A 67 -0.96 -14.69 5.61
C LEU A 67 -0.97 -16.15 5.15
N SER A 68 -1.86 -16.53 4.24
CA SER A 68 -1.98 -17.93 3.75
C SER A 68 -0.68 -18.44 3.14
N PHE A 69 0.12 -17.56 2.55
CA PHE A 69 1.45 -17.93 2.03
C PHE A 69 2.45 -18.22 3.14
N LEU A 70 2.41 -17.46 4.24
CA LEU A 70 3.26 -17.71 5.40
C LEU A 70 2.87 -19.02 6.07
N ALA A 71 1.56 -19.28 6.24
CA ALA A 71 1.09 -20.54 6.81
C ALA A 71 1.59 -21.74 6.01
N LYS A 72 1.42 -21.73 4.68
CA LYS A 72 1.95 -22.79 3.79
C LYS A 72 3.47 -22.92 3.81
N LEU A 73 4.19 -21.82 4.04
CA LEU A 73 5.64 -21.85 4.19
C LEU A 73 6.02 -22.52 5.52
N MET A 74 5.32 -22.22 6.61
CA MET A 74 5.53 -22.86 7.91
C MET A 74 5.14 -24.35 7.89
N GLU A 75 4.06 -24.72 7.19
CA GLU A 75 3.70 -26.12 6.94
C GLU A 75 4.82 -26.88 6.19
N SER A 76 5.51 -26.21 5.26
CA SER A 76 6.58 -26.85 4.47
C SER A 76 7.85 -27.17 5.26
N ILE A 77 8.00 -26.61 6.46
CA ILE A 77 9.09 -26.89 7.40
C ILE A 77 8.58 -27.61 8.66
N ASP A 78 7.37 -28.18 8.60
CA ASP A 78 6.72 -28.89 9.71
C ASP A 78 6.48 -28.05 10.99
N ARG A 79 6.46 -26.71 10.88
CA ARG A 79 6.17 -25.79 12.00
C ARG A 79 4.70 -25.35 11.99
N MET A 80 3.81 -26.30 12.30
CA MET A 80 2.36 -26.07 12.33
C MET A 80 1.95 -24.98 13.34
N ASP A 81 2.64 -24.88 14.48
CA ASP A 81 2.36 -23.85 15.49
C ASP A 81 2.44 -22.43 14.91
N TYR A 82 3.38 -22.19 14.00
CA TYR A 82 3.51 -20.90 13.31
C TYR A 82 2.57 -20.76 12.12
N ALA A 83 2.15 -21.86 11.50
CA ALA A 83 1.11 -21.82 10.48
C ALA A 83 -0.23 -21.38 11.08
N ASP A 84 -0.59 -21.92 12.24
CA ASP A 84 -1.79 -21.52 12.99
C ASP A 84 -1.69 -20.08 13.48
N ALA A 85 -0.55 -19.67 14.05
CA ALA A 85 -0.33 -18.29 14.48
C ALA A 85 -0.43 -17.28 13.32
N ALA A 86 0.04 -17.65 12.12
CA ALA A 86 -0.10 -16.84 10.92
C ALA A 86 -1.58 -16.69 10.49
N ASN A 87 -2.34 -17.78 10.52
CA ASN A 87 -3.77 -17.74 10.21
C ASN A 87 -4.57 -16.91 11.22
N GLU A 88 -4.27 -17.06 12.51
CA GLU A 88 -4.91 -16.28 13.57
C GLU A 88 -4.59 -14.78 13.42
N THR A 89 -3.34 -14.43 13.16
CA THR A 89 -2.93 -13.04 12.90
C THR A 89 -3.65 -12.47 11.68
N ALA A 90 -3.76 -13.23 10.59
CA ALA A 90 -4.49 -12.80 9.40
C ALA A 90 -5.98 -12.59 9.68
N LYS A 91 -6.60 -13.48 10.48
CA LYS A 91 -7.98 -13.37 10.92
C LYS A 91 -8.20 -12.11 11.76
N GLN A 92 -7.35 -11.86 12.76
CA GLN A 92 -7.41 -10.64 13.57
C GLN A 92 -7.30 -9.37 12.72
N GLU A 93 -6.42 -9.37 11.72
CA GLU A 93 -6.26 -8.24 10.81
C GLU A 93 -7.49 -8.02 9.92
N ARG A 94 -8.13 -9.09 9.47
CA ARG A 94 -9.36 -9.02 8.70
C ARG A 94 -10.53 -8.53 9.55
N GLU A 95 -10.67 -9.05 10.77
CA GLU A 95 -11.68 -8.60 11.74
C GLU A 95 -11.47 -7.13 12.09
N ALA A 96 -10.23 -6.69 12.33
CA ALA A 96 -9.91 -5.28 12.56
C ALA A 96 -10.19 -4.36 11.37
N LEU A 97 -10.25 -4.90 10.14
CA LEU A 97 -10.68 -4.17 8.94
C LEU A 97 -12.20 -4.15 8.78
N GLU A 98 -12.91 -5.18 9.26
CA GLU A 98 -14.37 -5.28 9.25
C GLU A 98 -15.02 -4.55 10.45
N GLU A 99 -14.34 -4.42 11.60
CA GLU A 99 -14.78 -3.67 12.79
C GLU A 99 -14.58 -2.15 12.67
N ARG A 100 -15.01 -1.54 11.56
CA ARG A 100 -15.52 -0.17 11.63
C ARG A 100 -16.96 -0.26 12.14
N PRO A 101 -17.26 0.10 13.41
CA PRO A 101 -18.61 0.01 13.92
C PRO A 101 -19.47 1.03 13.17
N ALA A 102 -20.36 0.52 12.33
CA ALA A 102 -21.61 1.21 12.11
C ALA A 102 -22.39 1.18 13.43
N LYS A 103 -22.56 2.36 14.02
CA LYS A 103 -23.46 2.77 15.12
C LYS A 103 -22.87 2.79 16.53
N GLU A 104 -22.66 4.02 17.01
CA GLU A 104 -23.21 4.44 18.30
C GLU A 104 -23.71 5.89 18.14
N ASN A 105 -25.00 6.02 17.84
CA ASN A 105 -25.73 7.24 18.13
C ASN A 105 -27.18 6.81 18.40
N ASP A 106 -27.41 6.32 19.61
CA ASP A 106 -28.74 6.28 20.20
C ASP A 106 -28.62 6.45 21.71
N SER A 107 -28.99 7.63 22.20
CA SER A 107 -29.98 7.74 23.27
C SER A 107 -30.48 9.18 23.48
N ILE A 108 -31.69 9.43 22.94
CA ILE A 108 -32.92 10.05 23.53
C ILE A 108 -32.78 11.45 24.21
N GLU A 109 -33.53 12.51 23.83
CA GLU A 109 -34.97 12.76 24.10
C GLU A 109 -35.51 14.04 23.39
N PRO A 110 -36.84 14.24 23.33
CA PRO A 110 -37.57 14.89 22.22
C PRO A 110 -38.10 16.29 22.53
N ILE A 111 -38.16 17.20 21.53
CA ILE A 111 -39.16 18.29 21.54
C ILE A 111 -39.38 18.99 20.17
N SER A 112 -40.64 18.90 19.75
CA SER A 112 -41.48 19.89 19.05
C SER A 112 -41.36 20.18 17.53
N PRO A 113 -42.52 20.31 16.85
CA PRO A 113 -42.61 20.50 15.40
C PRO A 113 -42.70 21.99 15.01
N GLY A 114 -42.04 22.38 13.92
CA GLY A 114 -42.32 23.68 13.32
C GLY A 114 -41.32 24.16 12.27
N ALA A 115 -41.88 24.55 11.13
CA ALA A 115 -41.30 25.39 10.07
C ALA A 115 -40.46 24.71 8.98
N GLN A 116 -41.15 24.52 7.84
CA GLN A 116 -40.64 24.33 6.50
C GLN A 116 -39.66 25.43 6.10
N ILE A 117 -38.51 25.09 5.49
CA ILE A 117 -37.90 25.92 4.44
C ILE A 117 -37.36 25.03 3.30
N LYS A 118 -38.04 25.20 2.16
CA LYS A 118 -37.72 24.99 0.75
C LYS A 118 -36.32 24.50 0.33
N VAL A 119 -36.37 23.49 -0.55
CA VAL A 119 -35.39 23.03 -1.57
C VAL A 119 -34.76 24.17 -2.39
N PRO A 120 -33.57 23.98 -3.03
CA PRO A 120 -33.47 23.25 -4.32
C PRO A 120 -32.36 22.17 -4.30
N THR A 121 -32.58 20.95 -4.79
CA THR A 121 -32.63 20.56 -6.22
C THR A 121 -31.24 20.27 -6.83
N LEU A 122 -31.07 18.99 -7.20
CA LEU A 122 -30.23 18.42 -8.26
C LEU A 122 -28.70 18.52 -8.15
N SER A 123 -28.10 17.34 -8.33
CA SER A 123 -27.10 17.00 -9.37
C SER A 123 -25.91 16.31 -8.71
N ALA A 124 -25.78 14.98 -8.76
CA ALA A 124 -25.48 14.13 -9.91
C ALA A 124 -24.14 13.46 -9.63
N ALA A 125 -24.11 12.15 -9.89
CA ALA A 125 -22.90 11.38 -10.13
C ALA A 125 -21.83 11.41 -9.02
N GLY A 126 -22.06 10.59 -7.99
CA GLY A 126 -20.95 9.87 -7.36
C GLY A 126 -20.33 8.92 -8.38
N LYS A 127 -19.62 9.46 -9.36
CA LYS A 127 -18.78 8.69 -10.26
C LYS A 127 -17.48 8.49 -9.51
N GLN A 128 -17.26 7.28 -9.02
CA GLN A 128 -15.92 6.82 -8.70
C GLN A 128 -15.07 7.09 -9.94
N ARG A 129 -14.30 8.18 -9.93
CA ARG A 129 -13.28 8.48 -10.94
C ARG A 129 -12.14 7.53 -10.66
N SER A 130 -12.22 6.37 -11.29
CA SER A 130 -11.26 5.27 -11.25
C SER A 130 -9.93 5.69 -11.88
N ALA A 131 -8.91 4.84 -11.73
CA ALA A 131 -7.59 4.99 -12.33
C ALA A 131 -7.59 5.26 -13.86
N GLU A 132 -8.71 4.98 -14.54
CA GLU A 132 -8.96 5.27 -15.95
C GLU A 132 -8.91 6.79 -16.24
N ASP A 133 -9.47 7.63 -15.35
CA ASP A 133 -9.41 9.10 -15.48
C ASP A 133 -7.97 9.65 -15.32
N LEU A 134 -7.10 8.98 -14.54
CA LEU A 134 -5.71 9.43 -14.35
C LEU A 134 -4.87 9.20 -15.61
N GLU A 135 -4.98 8.01 -16.21
CA GLU A 135 -4.19 7.67 -17.39
C GLU A 135 -4.54 8.59 -18.57
N ASP A 136 -5.82 8.87 -18.79
CA ASP A 136 -6.26 9.84 -19.79
C ASP A 136 -5.74 11.26 -19.49
N LEU A 137 -5.78 11.69 -18.24
CA LEU A 137 -5.30 13.01 -17.83
C LEU A 137 -3.77 13.15 -17.99
N ILE A 138 -3.02 12.10 -17.67
CA ILE A 138 -1.57 12.03 -17.91
C ILE A 138 -1.29 12.03 -19.40
N LYS A 139 -2.00 11.23 -20.21
CA LYS A 139 -1.80 11.14 -21.67
C LYS A 139 -2.12 12.46 -22.38
N GLN A 140 -3.22 13.11 -22.03
CA GLN A 140 -3.65 14.38 -22.63
C GLN A 140 -2.69 15.53 -22.28
N ASN A 141 -2.11 15.50 -21.08
CA ASN A 141 -1.24 16.57 -20.58
C ASN A 141 0.26 16.16 -20.56
N TYR A 142 0.60 15.02 -21.15
CA TYR A 142 1.93 14.41 -21.14
C TYR A 142 3.07 15.37 -21.55
N PRO A 143 2.98 16.12 -22.67
CA PRO A 143 4.06 17.02 -23.08
C PRO A 143 4.22 18.26 -22.17
N LEU A 144 3.16 18.65 -21.45
CA LEU A 144 3.21 19.76 -20.48
C LEU A 144 3.83 19.29 -19.18
N LEU A 145 3.35 18.15 -18.67
CA LEU A 145 3.87 17.51 -17.47
C LEU A 145 5.36 17.23 -17.61
N THR A 146 5.78 16.55 -18.67
CA THR A 146 7.21 16.19 -18.86
C THR A 146 8.16 17.40 -18.95
N LYS A 147 7.68 18.57 -19.40
CA LYS A 147 8.50 19.79 -19.50
C LYS A 147 8.48 20.68 -18.25
N ARG A 148 7.38 20.70 -17.50
CA ARG A 148 7.16 21.64 -16.39
C ARG A 148 7.27 20.98 -15.02
N LEU A 149 7.14 19.66 -14.95
CA LEU A 149 7.12 18.90 -13.71
C LEU A 149 8.53 18.79 -13.10
N GLN A 150 8.69 19.33 -11.89
CA GLN A 150 9.90 19.12 -11.09
C GLN A 150 9.71 17.91 -10.18
N VAL A 151 10.20 16.76 -10.62
CA VAL A 151 10.04 15.48 -9.91
C VAL A 151 10.71 15.50 -8.53
N SER A 152 11.79 16.26 -8.36
CA SER A 152 12.52 16.41 -7.10
C SER A 152 11.63 16.89 -5.96
N ASP A 153 10.72 17.82 -6.26
CA ASP A 153 9.82 18.42 -5.26
C ASP A 153 8.62 17.51 -4.96
N LEU A 154 8.29 16.60 -5.88
CA LEU A 154 7.17 15.65 -5.72
C LEU A 154 7.56 14.41 -4.93
N PHE A 155 8.83 13.97 -5.01
CA PHE A 155 9.32 12.78 -4.30
C PHE A 155 8.97 12.72 -2.81
N PRO A 156 9.20 13.75 -1.98
CA PRO A 156 8.85 13.68 -0.56
C PRO A 156 7.35 13.42 -0.33
N HIS A 157 6.49 14.07 -1.11
CA HIS A 157 5.04 13.92 -0.99
C HIS A 157 4.55 12.56 -1.52
N LEU A 158 5.11 12.09 -2.62
CA LEU A 158 4.81 10.77 -3.20
C LEU A 158 5.21 9.63 -2.27
N ILE A 159 6.37 9.74 -1.61
CA ILE A 159 6.82 8.76 -0.62
C ILE A 159 5.95 8.82 0.64
N GLN A 160 5.61 10.02 1.10
CA GLN A 160 4.75 10.21 2.27
C GLN A 160 3.35 9.62 2.06
N LYS A 161 2.80 9.73 0.85
CA LYS A 161 1.52 9.13 0.46
C LYS A 161 1.62 7.63 0.15
N GLY A 162 2.83 7.06 0.11
CA GLY A 162 3.05 5.65 -0.23
C GLY A 162 2.83 5.31 -1.71
N LEU A 163 2.73 6.32 -2.57
CA LEU A 163 2.54 6.19 -4.03
C LEU A 163 3.86 5.90 -4.76
N LEU A 164 4.98 6.24 -4.11
CA LEU A 164 6.31 5.98 -4.61
C LEU A 164 7.19 5.40 -3.51
N GLN A 165 7.92 4.35 -3.82
CA GLN A 165 8.90 3.76 -2.93
C GLN A 165 10.30 4.35 -3.15
N ILE A 166 11.15 4.16 -2.15
CA ILE A 166 12.53 4.66 -2.16
C ILE A 166 13.33 4.10 -3.35
N HIS A 167 13.10 2.83 -3.71
CA HIS A 167 13.79 2.21 -4.85
C HIS A 167 13.32 2.81 -6.19
N GLU A 168 12.03 3.11 -6.33
CA GLU A 168 11.46 3.75 -7.53
C GLU A 168 11.97 5.20 -7.67
N LYS A 169 12.15 5.90 -6.55
CA LYS A 169 12.84 7.19 -6.54
C LYS A 169 14.26 7.07 -7.09
N GLU A 170 15.03 6.05 -6.70
CA GLU A 170 16.40 5.85 -7.20
C GLU A 170 16.41 5.56 -8.70
N ASP A 171 15.52 4.69 -9.17
CA ASP A 171 15.34 4.40 -10.60
C ASP A 171 14.98 5.66 -11.40
N ILE A 172 14.07 6.49 -10.90
CA ILE A 172 13.71 7.75 -11.57
C ILE A 172 14.88 8.73 -11.52
N ASN A 173 15.56 8.85 -10.38
CA ASN A 173 16.67 9.79 -10.21
C ASN A 173 17.91 9.39 -11.03
N SER A 174 18.01 8.13 -11.46
CA SER A 174 19.05 7.65 -12.40
C SER A 174 18.95 8.30 -13.78
N LYS A 175 17.81 8.90 -14.14
CA LYS A 175 17.64 9.61 -15.40
C LYS A 175 18.45 10.91 -15.39
N THR A 176 19.21 11.14 -16.45
CA THR A 176 20.13 12.28 -16.58
C THR A 176 19.40 13.60 -16.86
N THR A 177 18.18 13.56 -17.41
CA THR A 177 17.42 14.76 -17.80
C THR A 177 16.20 14.95 -16.92
N GLY A 178 15.84 16.21 -16.60
CA GLY A 178 14.62 16.53 -15.84
C GLY A 178 13.36 16.00 -16.52
N GLN A 179 13.30 16.08 -17.85
CA GLN A 179 12.21 15.50 -18.64
C GLN A 179 12.15 13.97 -18.53
N GLY A 180 13.29 13.28 -18.62
CA GLY A 180 13.33 11.82 -18.48
C GLY A 180 12.92 11.35 -17.09
N LYS A 181 13.21 12.14 -16.04
CA LYS A 181 12.70 11.89 -14.69
C LYS A 181 11.17 12.00 -14.64
N ALA A 182 10.61 13.04 -15.24
CA ALA A 182 9.16 13.25 -15.27
C ALA A 182 8.45 12.17 -16.08
N GLU A 183 8.98 11.77 -17.23
CA GLU A 183 8.48 10.65 -18.02
C GLU A 183 8.48 9.34 -17.23
N ALA A 184 9.59 9.01 -16.57
CA ALA A 184 9.69 7.81 -15.76
C ALA A 184 8.70 7.81 -14.57
N LEU A 185 8.48 8.96 -13.94
CA LEU A 185 7.48 9.10 -12.89
C LEU A 185 6.06 8.88 -13.41
N LEU A 186 5.70 9.54 -14.52
CA LEU A 186 4.35 9.45 -15.09
C LEU A 186 4.05 8.04 -15.60
N ASP A 187 5.01 7.38 -16.25
CA ASP A 187 4.88 5.98 -16.70
C ASP A 187 4.69 5.04 -15.49
N LEU A 188 5.42 5.28 -14.40
CA LEU A 188 5.28 4.51 -13.17
C LEU A 188 3.90 4.71 -12.53
N LEU A 189 3.43 5.94 -12.41
CA LEU A 189 2.10 6.24 -11.87
C LEU A 189 0.98 5.63 -12.73
N SER A 190 1.11 5.69 -14.06
CA SER A 190 0.17 5.06 -14.99
C SER A 190 0.16 3.53 -14.85
N ARG A 191 1.34 2.90 -14.74
CA ARG A 191 1.46 1.44 -14.62
C ARG A 191 0.99 0.90 -13.28
N GLN A 192 1.21 1.64 -12.20
CA GLN A 192 0.85 1.16 -10.86
C GLN A 192 -0.65 1.23 -10.60
N GLY A 193 -1.37 2.19 -11.22
CA GLY A 193 -2.80 2.39 -11.00
C GLY A 193 -3.17 2.66 -9.53
N LYS A 194 -2.18 2.97 -8.69
CA LYS A 194 -2.34 3.26 -7.25
C LYS A 194 -2.64 4.72 -6.97
N CYS A 195 -2.33 5.59 -7.92
CA CYS A 195 -2.61 7.01 -7.83
C CYS A 195 -3.95 7.27 -8.51
N THR A 196 -4.82 8.05 -7.87
CA THR A 196 -6.01 8.60 -8.53
C THR A 196 -5.72 9.98 -9.12
N GLY A 197 -6.54 10.42 -10.08
CA GLY A 197 -6.43 11.76 -10.66
C GLY A 197 -6.43 12.86 -9.60
N ASP A 198 -7.26 12.71 -8.58
CA ASP A 198 -7.38 13.67 -7.47
C ASP A 198 -6.12 13.68 -6.59
N GLU A 199 -5.60 12.51 -6.23
CA GLU A 199 -4.34 12.40 -5.47
C GLU A 199 -3.15 12.98 -6.25
N PHE A 200 -3.10 12.73 -7.57
CA PHE A 200 -2.06 13.30 -8.42
C PHE A 200 -2.11 14.83 -8.42
N VAL A 201 -3.31 15.41 -8.57
CA VAL A 201 -3.52 16.86 -8.51
C VAL A 201 -3.15 17.44 -7.15
N GLU A 202 -3.51 16.75 -6.06
CA GLU A 202 -3.14 17.16 -4.70
C GLU A 202 -1.63 17.20 -4.52
N ILE A 203 -0.92 16.18 -4.99
CA ILE A 203 0.54 16.09 -4.93
C ILE A 203 1.21 17.19 -5.76
N LEU A 204 0.65 17.51 -6.93
CA LEU A 204 1.12 18.63 -7.73
C LEU A 204 0.97 19.96 -6.97
N ARG A 205 -0.15 20.18 -6.28
CA ARG A 205 -0.34 21.39 -5.44
C ARG A 205 0.66 21.43 -4.30
N LEU A 206 0.87 20.32 -3.61
CA LEU A 206 1.84 20.20 -2.51
C LEU A 206 3.27 20.50 -2.97
N GLY A 207 3.64 20.08 -4.19
CA GLY A 207 4.95 20.35 -4.79
C GLY A 207 5.10 21.72 -5.45
N ASN A 208 4.21 22.69 -5.21
CA ASN A 208 4.19 24.01 -5.87
C ASN A 208 3.99 23.99 -7.40
N HIS A 209 3.40 22.92 -7.94
CA HIS A 209 3.03 22.80 -9.36
C HIS A 209 1.59 23.21 -9.63
N GLU A 210 1.02 24.13 -8.84
CA GLU A 210 -0.34 24.64 -9.03
C GLU A 210 -0.55 25.25 -10.43
N HIS A 211 0.49 25.88 -10.97
CA HIS A 211 0.51 26.43 -12.32
C HIS A 211 0.37 25.37 -13.43
N VAL A 212 0.74 24.12 -13.13
CA VAL A 212 0.54 22.96 -14.01
C VAL A 212 -0.88 22.43 -13.82
N VAL A 213 -1.36 22.34 -12.58
CA VAL A 213 -2.73 21.89 -12.24
C VAL A 213 -3.79 22.74 -12.95
N GLY A 214 -3.64 24.06 -12.96
CA GLY A 214 -4.58 24.95 -13.67
C GLY A 214 -4.59 24.81 -15.19
N GLN A 215 -3.62 24.08 -15.77
CA GLN A 215 -3.53 23.79 -17.20
C GLN A 215 -3.92 22.36 -17.57
N LEU A 216 -4.17 21.49 -16.57
CA LEU A 216 -4.69 20.15 -16.80
C LEU A 216 -6.13 20.27 -17.31
N LYS A 217 -6.38 19.74 -18.51
CA LYS A 217 -7.71 19.64 -19.12
C LYS A 217 -8.26 18.23 -19.02
#